data_AF-A0A6M7TM68-F1
#
_entry.id   AF-A0A6M7TM68-F1
#
_cell.length_a   1.000
_cell.length_b   1.000
_cell.length_c   1.000
_cell.angle_alpha   90.00
_cell.angle_beta   90.00
_cell.angle_gamma   90.00
#
_symmetry.space_group_name_H-M   'P 1'
#
loop_
_entity.id
_entity.type
_entity.pdbx_description
1 polymer ?
#
loop_
_entity_poly.entity_id
_entity_poly.type
_entity_poly.pdbx_seq_one_letter_code
_entity_poly.pdbx_strand_id
1 'polypeptide(L)'
;MTGCFLPEFNAVPVRGGYRGSYRLFDSQPFRFIPGCEPYPTAGRALEAAKEYVRARLNPPIRGEITEARDVLGIAAWHEQKAAQRAAEQEQALGAVIVRGRQVRVERRKSA
;
A
#
# COMPACT_ATOMS: atom_id res chain seq x y z
N MET A 1 17.54 3.53 -25.84
CA MET A 1 16.13 3.81 -26.20
C MET A 1 15.28 3.38 -25.03
N THR A 2 14.64 4.32 -24.35
CA THR A 2 13.68 4.07 -23.28
C THR A 2 12.41 3.52 -23.93
N GLY A 3 12.24 2.20 -23.93
CA GLY A 3 11.00 1.59 -24.38
C GLY A 3 9.88 2.02 -23.43
N CYS A 4 8.81 2.60 -23.97
CA CYS A 4 7.62 2.91 -23.19
C CYS A 4 7.08 1.61 -22.59
N PHE A 5 6.81 1.63 -21.29
CA PHE A 5 6.14 0.54 -20.62
C PHE A 5 4.64 0.64 -20.92
N LEU A 6 4.19 -0.18 -21.87
CA LEU A 6 2.79 -0.24 -22.29
C LEU A 6 2.41 -1.72 -22.50
N PRO A 7 1.83 -2.38 -21.48
CA PRO A 7 1.41 -3.77 -21.60
C PRO A 7 0.36 -3.93 -22.71
N GLU A 8 0.71 -4.69 -23.73
CA GLU A 8 -0.17 -5.06 -24.84
C GLU A 8 -0.54 -6.53 -24.77
N PHE A 9 -1.76 -6.85 -25.20
CA PHE A 9 -2.35 -8.18 -25.13
C PHE A 9 -2.93 -8.56 -26.48
N ASN A 10 -2.73 -9.81 -26.88
CA ASN A 10 -3.30 -10.34 -28.11
C ASN A 10 -3.74 -11.80 -27.94
N ALA A 11 -4.77 -12.20 -28.68
CA ALA A 11 -5.26 -13.57 -28.73
C ALA A 11 -4.86 -14.18 -30.08
N VAL A 12 -4.00 -15.19 -30.06
CA VAL A 12 -3.51 -15.84 -31.28
C VAL A 12 -4.28 -17.14 -31.51
N PRO A 13 -4.91 -17.34 -32.67
CA PRO A 13 -5.56 -18.61 -33.00
C PRO A 13 -4.53 -19.72 -33.11
N VAL A 14 -4.83 -20.87 -32.50
CA VAL A 14 -4.01 -22.09 -32.56
C VAL A 14 -4.91 -23.30 -32.76
N ARG A 15 -4.33 -24.46 -33.06
CA ARG A 15 -5.09 -25.70 -33.13
C ARG A 15 -5.76 -25.98 -31.78
N GLY A 16 -7.09 -26.06 -31.78
CA GLY A 16 -7.89 -26.30 -30.56
C GLY A 16 -8.38 -25.05 -29.83
N GLY A 17 -8.11 -23.83 -30.33
CA GLY A 17 -8.66 -22.61 -29.75
C GLY A 17 -7.77 -21.38 -29.94
N TYR A 18 -7.57 -20.63 -28.86
CA TYR A 18 -6.81 -19.38 -28.83
C TYR A 18 -5.83 -19.38 -27.67
N ARG A 19 -4.61 -18.90 -27.89
CA ARG A 19 -3.64 -18.66 -26.81
C ARG A 19 -3.45 -17.17 -26.57
N GLY A 20 -3.40 -16.81 -25.29
CA GLY A 20 -3.09 -15.45 -24.88
C GLY A 20 -1.61 -15.17 -25.08
N SER A 21 -1.32 -13.99 -25.60
CA SER A 21 0.04 -13.46 -25.76
C SER A 21 0.12 -12.04 -25.21
N TYR A 22 1.30 -11.66 -24.75
CA TYR A 22 1.53 -10.36 -24.15
C TYR A 22 2.90 -9.79 -24.52
N ARG A 23 3.00 -8.46 -24.45
CA ARG A 23 4.24 -7.67 -24.60
C ARG A 23 4.25 -6.61 -23.50
N LEU A 24 5.37 -6.39 -22.82
CA LEU A 24 5.47 -5.40 -21.74
C LEU A 24 6.04 -4.05 -22.19
N PHE A 25 6.88 -4.08 -23.23
CA PHE A 25 7.53 -2.91 -23.81
C PHE A 25 7.46 -3.02 -25.32
N ASP A 26 7.22 -1.92 -26.02
CA ASP A 26 7.01 -1.91 -27.48
C ASP A 26 8.18 -2.54 -28.25
N SER A 27 9.40 -2.35 -27.72
CA SER A 27 10.65 -2.92 -28.25
C SER A 27 10.78 -4.44 -28.11
N GLN A 28 9.90 -5.10 -27.34
CA GLN A 28 9.97 -6.55 -27.10
C GLN A 28 8.99 -7.31 -27.99
N PRO A 29 9.32 -8.56 -28.38
CA PRO A 29 8.38 -9.41 -29.10
C PRO A 29 7.24 -9.86 -28.16
N PHE A 30 6.07 -10.14 -28.75
CA PHE A 30 4.99 -10.83 -28.04
C PHE A 30 5.44 -12.22 -27.58
N ARG A 31 5.00 -12.60 -26.39
CA ARG A 31 5.27 -13.91 -25.78
C ARG A 31 3.96 -14.57 -25.40
N PHE A 32 3.88 -15.89 -25.57
CA PHE A 32 2.76 -16.67 -25.06
C PHE A 32 2.81 -16.81 -23.55
N ILE A 33 1.64 -16.96 -22.93
CA ILE A 33 1.54 -17.38 -21.52
C ILE A 33 2.16 -18.80 -21.42
N PRO A 34 3.20 -18.99 -20.58
CA PRO A 34 3.85 -20.29 -20.43
C PRO A 34 2.92 -21.31 -19.75
N GLY A 35 2.97 -22.57 -20.20
CA GLY A 35 2.22 -23.68 -19.57
C GLY A 35 0.70 -23.63 -19.73
N CYS A 36 0.19 -22.74 -20.58
CA CYS A 36 -1.24 -22.54 -20.74
C CYS A 36 -1.79 -23.26 -21.99
N GLU A 37 -2.81 -24.08 -21.77
CA GLU A 37 -3.61 -24.74 -22.82
C GLU A 37 -4.42 -23.72 -23.65
N PRO A 38 -4.78 -24.05 -24.92
CA PRO A 38 -5.64 -23.20 -25.73
C PRO A 38 -7.01 -22.97 -25.10
N TYR A 39 -7.44 -21.71 -25.05
CA TYR A 39 -8.77 -21.33 -24.62
C TYR A 39 -9.79 -21.45 -25.76
N PRO A 40 -11.06 -21.77 -25.46
CA PRO A 40 -12.08 -21.95 -26.49
C PRO A 40 -12.42 -20.65 -27.25
N THR A 41 -12.21 -19.48 -26.64
CA THR A 41 -12.52 -18.19 -27.25
C THR A 41 -11.37 -17.19 -27.10
N ALA A 42 -11.26 -16.28 -28.08
CA ALA A 42 -10.26 -15.21 -28.08
C ALA A 42 -10.38 -14.32 -26.84
N GLY A 43 -11.61 -14.01 -26.40
CA GLY A 43 -11.84 -13.20 -25.19
C GLY A 43 -11.28 -13.86 -23.93
N ARG A 44 -11.47 -15.17 -23.75
CA ARG A 44 -10.89 -15.92 -22.63
C ARG A 44 -9.36 -15.94 -22.66
N ALA A 45 -8.77 -16.08 -23.84
CA ALA A 45 -7.33 -16.02 -24.03
C ALA A 45 -6.75 -14.64 -23.68
N LEU A 46 -7.46 -13.57 -24.02
CA LEU A 46 -7.04 -12.20 -23.76
C LEU A 46 -7.14 -11.85 -22.27
N GLU A 47 -8.22 -12.25 -21.61
CA GLU A 47 -8.36 -12.10 -20.15
C GLU A 47 -7.30 -12.89 -19.38
N ALA A 48 -6.97 -14.11 -19.83
CA ALA A 48 -5.88 -14.88 -19.24
C ALA A 48 -4.52 -14.17 -19.36
N ALA A 49 -4.25 -13.50 -20.50
CA ALA A 49 -3.00 -12.76 -20.69
C ALA A 49 -2.91 -11.55 -19.75
N LYS A 50 -4.02 -10.82 -19.56
CA LYS A 50 -4.11 -9.71 -18.61
C LYS A 50 -3.87 -10.17 -17.18
N GLU A 51 -4.54 -11.25 -16.77
CA GLU A 51 -4.42 -11.78 -15.42
C GLU A 51 -3.00 -12.29 -15.12
N TYR A 52 -2.38 -12.98 -16.09
CA TYR A 52 -1.00 -13.42 -15.98
C TYR A 52 -0.03 -12.25 -15.76
N VAL A 53 -0.16 -11.18 -16.55
CA VAL A 53 0.67 -9.98 -16.41
C VAL A 53 0.40 -9.28 -15.08
N ARG A 54 -0.87 -9.18 -14.66
CA ARG A 54 -1.27 -8.59 -13.38
C ARG A 54 -0.61 -9.31 -12.21
N ALA A 55 -0.68 -10.64 -12.16
CA ALA A 55 -0.08 -11.45 -11.11
C ALA A 55 1.45 -11.33 -11.08
N ARG A 56 2.08 -11.20 -12.25
CA ARG A 56 3.54 -11.06 -12.37
C ARG A 56 4.05 -9.68 -11.94
N LEU A 57 3.33 -8.63 -12.28
CA LEU A 57 3.72 -7.25 -11.96
C LEU A 57 3.37 -6.84 -10.53
N ASN A 58 2.30 -7.41 -9.98
CA ASN A 58 1.86 -7.15 -8.61
C ASN A 58 1.98 -8.43 -7.75
N PRO A 59 3.20 -8.90 -7.45
CA PRO A 59 3.35 -9.99 -6.49
C PRO A 59 2.75 -9.55 -5.14
N PRO A 60 2.13 -10.47 -4.39
CA PRO A 60 1.55 -10.13 -3.10
C PRO A 60 2.65 -9.59 -2.18
N ILE A 61 2.46 -8.36 -1.69
CA ILE A 61 3.34 -7.76 -0.69
C ILE A 61 3.19 -8.59 0.58
N ARG A 62 4.28 -9.24 0.99
CA ARG A 62 4.35 -9.97 2.26
C ARG A 62 4.90 -9.01 3.30
N GLY A 63 4.11 -8.74 4.33
CA GLY A 63 4.61 -8.09 5.54
C GLY A 63 5.19 -9.15 6.46
N GLU A 64 6.46 -9.03 6.81
CA GLU A 64 7.00 -9.78 7.95
C GLU A 64 6.49 -9.12 9.23
N ILE A 65 5.74 -9.86 10.03
CA ILE A 65 5.35 -9.43 11.37
C ILE A 65 6.51 -9.77 12.29
N THR A 66 7.38 -8.80 12.54
CA THR A 66 8.39 -8.87 13.60
C THR A 66 7.83 -8.25 14.89
N GLU A 67 8.45 -8.55 16.03
CA GLU A 67 8.16 -7.84 17.28
C GLU A 67 8.29 -6.33 17.07
N ALA A 68 7.22 -5.58 17.31
CA ALA A 68 7.20 -4.14 17.16
C ALA A 68 8.06 -3.50 18.26
N ARG A 69 9.32 -3.18 17.93
CA ARG A 69 10.20 -2.37 18.78
C ARG A 69 10.02 -0.91 18.42
N ASP A 70 9.79 -0.06 19.42
CA ASP A 70 9.69 1.39 19.24
C ASP A 70 11.10 2.01 19.05
N VAL A 71 11.70 1.75 17.89
CA VAL A 71 13.05 2.24 17.55
C VAL A 71 13.08 3.76 17.38
N LEU A 72 11.95 4.33 16.95
CA LEU A 72 11.83 5.77 16.67
C LEU A 72 11.38 6.58 17.89
N GLY A 73 11.12 5.93 19.03
CA GLY A 73 10.67 6.60 20.27
C GLY A 73 9.29 7.26 20.10
N ILE A 74 8.43 6.69 19.27
CA ILE A 74 7.09 7.22 18.95
C ILE A 74 6.25 7.35 20.22
N ALA A 75 6.36 6.39 21.15
CA ALA A 75 5.64 6.46 22.43
C ALA A 75 6.07 7.68 23.25
N ALA A 76 7.38 7.90 23.39
CA ALA A 76 7.93 9.07 24.09
C ALA A 76 7.56 10.39 23.40
N TRP A 77 7.52 10.40 22.07
CA TRP A 77 7.08 11.56 21.30
C TRP A 77 5.60 11.91 21.55
N HIS A 78 4.72 10.90 21.63
CA HIS A 78 3.31 11.10 21.98
C HIS A 78 3.14 11.66 23.39
N GLU A 79 3.90 11.15 24.37
CA GLU A 79 3.88 11.67 25.75
C GLU A 79 4.33 13.12 25.81
N GLN A 80 5.44 13.47 25.15
CA GLN A 80 5.92 14.86 25.10
C GLN A 80 4.90 15.79 24.43
N LYS A 81 4.27 15.35 23.34
CA LYS A 81 3.24 16.15 22.65
C LYS A 81 1.98 16.31 23.50
N ALA A 82 1.58 15.30 24.26
CA ALA A 82 0.48 15.40 25.20
C ALA A 82 0.79 16.39 26.34
N ALA A 83 1.99 16.32 26.91
CA ALA A 83 2.44 17.23 27.97
C ALA A 83 2.52 18.68 27.48
N GLN A 84 3.04 18.90 26.27
CA GLN A 84 3.12 20.22 25.65
C GLN A 84 1.72 20.82 25.45
N ARG A 85 0.76 20.05 24.93
CA ARG A 85 -0.63 20.49 24.76
C ARG A 85 -1.33 20.78 26.08
N ALA A 86 -1.06 19.98 27.12
CA ALA A 86 -1.61 20.24 28.46
C ALA A 86 -1.09 21.55 29.05
N ALA A 87 0.21 21.83 28.89
CA ALA A 87 0.83 23.08 29.33
C ALA A 87 0.29 24.30 28.56
N GLU A 88 0.12 24.18 27.24
CA GLU A 88 -0.49 25.22 26.40
C GLU A 88 -1.95 25.50 26.81
N GLN A 89 -2.72 24.46 27.12
CA GLN A 89 -4.09 24.61 27.62
C GLN A 89 -4.15 25.27 29.00
N GLU A 90 -3.26 24.87 29.93
CA GLU A 90 -3.16 25.49 31.26
C GLU A 90 -2.78 26.97 31.15
N GLN A 91 -1.87 27.33 30.25
CA GLN A 91 -1.44 28.71 30.04
C GLN A 91 -2.52 29.57 29.36
N ALA A 92 -3.29 29.01 28.43
CA ALA A 92 -4.36 29.72 27.73
C ALA A 92 -5.65 29.88 28.55
N LEU A 93 -5.98 28.91 29.42
CA LEU A 93 -7.27 28.86 30.14
C LEU A 93 -7.13 29.00 31.66
N GLY A 94 -5.91 29.05 32.21
CA GLY A 94 -5.65 29.10 33.66
C GLY A 94 -6.10 27.86 34.43
N ALA A 95 -6.44 26.77 33.72
CA ALA A 95 -7.00 25.55 34.27
C ALA A 95 -6.79 24.36 33.31
N VAL A 96 -6.76 23.15 33.86
CA VAL A 96 -6.65 21.92 33.07
C VAL A 96 -8.03 21.30 32.92
N ILE A 97 -8.44 20.95 31.70
CA ILE A 97 -9.73 20.29 31.43
C ILE A 97 -9.54 18.78 31.50
N VAL A 98 -10.07 18.14 32.54
CA VAL A 98 -10.07 16.68 32.69
C VAL A 98 -11.48 16.16 32.50
N ARG A 99 -11.70 15.30 31.50
CA ARG A 99 -13.01 14.68 31.20
C ARG A 99 -14.15 15.72 31.08
N GLY A 100 -13.90 16.84 30.42
CA GLY A 100 -14.89 17.90 30.19
C GLY A 100 -15.20 18.80 31.39
N ARG A 101 -14.48 18.65 32.52
CA ARG A 101 -14.58 19.54 33.68
C ARG A 101 -13.30 20.36 33.83
N GLN A 102 -13.44 21.68 33.97
CA GLN A 102 -12.33 22.60 34.21
C GLN A 102 -11.87 22.48 35.67
N VAL A 103 -10.62 22.08 35.89
CA VAL A 103 -10.02 21.96 37.22
C VAL A 103 -8.99 23.08 37.40
N ARG A 104 -9.24 23.95 38.40
CA ARG A 104 -8.33 25.04 38.76
C ARG A 104 -7.15 24.46 39.55
N VAL A 105 -5.93 24.63 39.04
CA VAL A 105 -4.72 24.11 39.69
C VAL A 105 -4.22 25.14 40.69
N GLU A 106 -4.45 24.93 41.98
CA GLU A 106 -3.83 25.72 43.05
C GLU A 106 -2.44 25.15 43.36
N ARG A 107 -1.39 25.83 42.89
CA ARG A 107 -0.01 25.48 43.28
C ARG A 107 0.22 25.93 44.71
N ARG A 108 0.32 24.98 45.65
CA ARG A 108 0.76 25.26 47.02
C ARG A 108 2.24 25.65 46.98
N LYS A 109 2.57 26.90 47.33
CA LYS A 109 3.95 27.32 47.57
C LYS A 109 4.46 26.56 48.79
N SER A 110 5.37 25.61 48.58
CA SER A 110 6.22 25.12 49.67
C SER A 110 7.13 26.27 50.08
N ALA A 111 6.98 26.68 51.34
CA ALA A 111 7.89 27.59 52.04
C ALA A 111 9.21 26.88 52.36
#